data_AF-A0A4V1C5N4-F1
#
_entry.id   AF-A0A4V1C5N4-F1
#
_cell.length_a   1.000
_cell.length_b   1.000
_cell.length_c   1.000
_cell.angle_alpha   90.00
_cell.angle_beta   90.00
_cell.angle_gamma   90.00
#
_symmetry.space_group_name_H-M   'P 1'
#
loop_
_entity.id
_entity.type
_entity.pdbx_description
1 polymer ?
#
loop_
_entity_poly.entity_id
_entity_poly.type
_entity_poly.pdbx_seq_one_letter_code
_entity_poly.pdbx_strand_id
1 'polypeptide(L)'
;MVQYVFTPWKDRGELLQVRRQFFPQQVAQHATTVASGNGAVAAAAAGTAASSNFSSSSIVSSSSSSRADKKSAVSRVSMWMQRGGCPHMVESTALLIAAMVADEESMLLPTGKSATDSNSSYAVRASYSAAFSRFVTGLLDSHQDKAHKMSMYSVAKTIGLPATFVELRHQATHEQLPSLTRLRAGAQAGLVWIWDYYWKQLSAAEEDEDQVPVVAGRSAAAPHVEEVPQVVASACRDALRRYLDVGKEDLPTIARFVRRWGSSRVLSVLDAIGDEAGSAQPMDNRLVLGTLKLARQVTEMEQARDNDGSVDFVGDGGAPRSDLGQVPIEVQGVTSDAMVTESQDSKQAGGGWTRLRGSWRQKPIGFSFAPRRTMQVKSIPMWVGSSDNYAYLVIDDKTKDAVIIDPANPEEAAPPIKKAIESGEINLKAIVNTHHHWDHSGGNKKFRDALELPDLPIIGGKNCEAVTTTPANGEGFPFGSIQVKGLYTPCHTQDSICWFMQDGDDKVVFTGDTLFHGGCGRFFEGTPEEMNTALNKTLAALPDDTRVFPGHEYTKSNVKFGISVLQSEPVQKLQEFAESNKETQGQFTIGDEKKHNVFMRMDDPVIQKATGETDPVKVMGKLREMKNNFK
;
A
#
# COMPACT_ATOMS: atom_id res chain seq x y z
N MET A 1 1.37 36.61 -3.15
CA MET A 1 1.35 35.13 -3.23
C MET A 1 1.59 34.70 -4.68
N VAL A 2 2.84 34.76 -5.15
CA VAL A 2 3.21 34.36 -6.54
C VAL A 2 3.90 32.99 -6.61
N GLN A 3 4.06 32.33 -5.45
CA GLN A 3 4.75 31.04 -5.29
C GLN A 3 3.92 29.81 -5.72
N TYR A 4 2.73 30.00 -6.30
CA TYR A 4 1.85 28.89 -6.69
C TYR A 4 2.19 28.38 -8.09
N VAL A 5 2.92 27.26 -8.16
CA VAL A 5 3.15 26.51 -9.39
C VAL A 5 2.16 25.34 -9.44
N PHE A 6 1.26 25.36 -10.43
CA PHE A 6 0.30 24.28 -10.62
C PHE A 6 0.92 23.10 -11.36
N THR A 7 0.59 21.88 -10.94
CA THR A 7 1.08 20.63 -11.55
C THR A 7 -0.09 19.66 -11.80
N PRO A 8 0.02 18.77 -12.80
CA PRO A 8 -1.09 17.87 -13.18
C PRO A 8 -1.17 16.59 -12.34
N TRP A 9 -0.09 16.22 -11.66
CA TRP A 9 -0.06 15.13 -10.68
C TRP A 9 -0.60 15.60 -9.34
N LYS A 10 -1.06 14.66 -8.53
CA LYS A 10 -1.66 14.91 -7.22
C LYS A 10 -0.63 15.37 -6.18
N ASP A 11 0.53 14.72 -6.17
CA ASP A 11 1.60 14.92 -5.19
C ASP A 11 2.96 14.45 -5.75
N ARG A 12 4.05 14.74 -5.04
CA ARG A 12 5.42 14.35 -5.43
C ARG A 12 5.59 12.83 -5.45
N GLY A 13 4.83 12.09 -4.64
CA GLY A 13 4.85 10.62 -4.61
C GLY A 13 4.39 10.01 -5.93
N GLU A 14 3.28 10.51 -6.48
CA GLU A 14 2.76 10.09 -7.78
C GLU A 14 3.78 10.32 -8.93
N LEU A 15 4.45 11.48 -8.92
CA LEU A 15 5.51 11.79 -9.90
C LEU A 15 6.71 10.84 -9.79
N LEU A 16 7.17 10.57 -8.56
CA LEU A 16 8.30 9.67 -8.31
C LEU A 16 7.96 8.20 -8.61
N GLN A 17 6.70 7.78 -8.47
CA GLN A 17 6.24 6.45 -8.89
C GLN A 17 6.39 6.28 -10.42
N VAL A 18 5.91 7.23 -11.21
CA VAL A 18 6.04 7.20 -12.67
C VAL A 18 7.51 7.21 -13.10
N ARG A 19 8.38 7.97 -12.40
CA ARG A 19 9.84 7.92 -12.62
C ARG A 19 10.41 6.51 -12.43
N ARG A 20 10.02 5.80 -11.38
CA ARG A 20 10.47 4.42 -11.09
C ARG A 20 10.00 3.43 -12.17
N GLN A 21 8.77 3.56 -12.65
CA GLN A 21 8.21 2.71 -13.69
C GLN A 21 8.88 2.91 -15.06
N PHE A 22 9.29 4.14 -15.39
CA PHE A 22 10.06 4.42 -16.61
C PHE A 22 11.53 3.98 -16.52
N PHE A 23 12.18 4.16 -15.36
CA PHE A 23 13.63 4.00 -15.20
C PHE A 23 14.02 3.10 -13.99
N PRO A 24 13.59 1.83 -13.95
CA PRO A 24 13.76 0.98 -12.76
C PRO A 24 15.22 0.72 -12.39
N GLN A 25 16.10 0.49 -13.38
CA GLN A 25 17.51 0.21 -13.14
C GLN A 25 18.31 1.47 -12.75
N GLN A 26 18.00 2.62 -13.36
CA GLN A 26 18.71 3.88 -13.12
C GLN A 26 18.36 4.46 -11.74
N VAL A 27 17.12 4.27 -11.25
CA VAL A 27 16.76 4.63 -9.86
C VAL A 27 17.58 3.81 -8.86
N ALA A 28 17.72 2.49 -9.08
CA ALA A 28 18.53 1.64 -8.20
C ALA A 28 20.00 2.07 -8.17
N GLN A 29 20.62 2.31 -9.33
CA GLN A 29 22.01 2.76 -9.42
C GLN A 29 22.21 4.17 -8.82
N HIS A 30 21.27 5.09 -9.05
CA HIS A 30 21.36 6.45 -8.52
C HIS A 30 21.35 6.47 -6.98
N ALA A 31 20.48 5.65 -6.36
CA ALA A 31 20.42 5.49 -4.92
C ALA A 31 21.76 4.99 -4.34
N THR A 32 22.42 4.04 -5.00
CA THR A 32 23.76 3.56 -4.60
C THR A 32 24.82 4.66 -4.70
N THR A 33 24.82 5.48 -5.76
CA THR A 33 25.80 6.56 -5.90
C THR A 33 25.62 7.68 -4.87
N VAL A 34 24.39 8.09 -4.57
CA VAL A 34 24.12 9.13 -3.56
C VAL A 34 24.56 8.68 -2.17
N ALA A 35 24.28 7.42 -1.80
CA ALA A 35 24.74 6.84 -0.53
C ALA A 35 26.28 6.76 -0.37
N SER A 36 27.03 6.91 -1.46
CA SER A 36 28.51 6.82 -1.46
C SER A 36 29.24 8.17 -1.54
N GLY A 37 28.50 9.28 -1.59
CA GLY A 37 28.97 10.53 -2.21
C GLY A 37 29.06 11.79 -1.36
N ASN A 38 29.25 11.71 -0.03
CA ASN A 38 29.47 12.92 0.79
C ASN A 38 30.94 13.40 0.73
N GLY A 39 31.26 14.21 -0.29
CA GLY A 39 32.56 14.88 -0.39
C GLY A 39 32.78 15.67 -1.68
N ALA A 40 33.24 16.93 -1.52
CA ALA A 40 33.68 17.88 -2.56
C ALA A 40 32.60 18.62 -3.37
N VAL A 41 32.08 19.71 -2.78
CA VAL A 41 31.52 20.84 -3.53
C VAL A 41 32.65 21.82 -3.90
N ALA A 42 33.19 21.75 -5.13
CA ALA A 42 33.93 22.85 -5.77
C ALA A 42 34.19 22.60 -7.28
N ALA A 43 34.06 23.68 -8.06
CA ALA A 43 34.62 23.85 -9.42
C ALA A 43 34.16 22.88 -10.53
N ALA A 44 32.97 23.14 -11.10
CA ALA A 44 32.58 22.64 -12.43
C ALA A 44 32.54 23.81 -13.44
N ALA A 45 33.70 24.17 -13.99
CA ALA A 45 33.84 25.06 -15.15
C ALA A 45 34.98 24.58 -16.04
N ALA A 46 34.81 24.73 -17.37
CA ALA A 46 35.58 24.08 -18.43
C ALA A 46 35.30 22.56 -18.58
N GLY A 47 35.15 22.13 -19.83
CA GLY A 47 34.54 20.84 -20.15
C GLY A 47 35.53 19.76 -20.57
N THR A 48 35.23 18.53 -20.16
CA THR A 48 35.52 17.29 -20.90
C THR A 48 34.49 16.26 -20.45
N ALA A 49 33.95 15.46 -21.38
CA ALA A 49 32.91 14.49 -21.06
C ALA A 49 33.51 13.31 -20.27
N ALA A 50 33.44 13.37 -18.94
CA ALA A 50 33.67 12.22 -18.08
C ALA A 50 32.50 11.24 -18.21
N SER A 51 32.76 10.11 -18.86
CA SER A 51 31.77 9.06 -19.08
C SER A 51 31.34 8.42 -17.77
N SER A 52 30.10 8.69 -17.33
CA SER A 52 29.39 7.78 -16.46
C SER A 52 29.18 6.44 -17.19
N ASN A 53 29.20 5.31 -16.46
CA ASN A 53 29.06 3.97 -17.03
C ASN A 53 27.60 3.69 -17.48
N PHE A 54 27.15 4.41 -18.50
CA PHE A 54 25.83 4.28 -19.08
C PHE A 54 25.82 3.21 -20.18
N SER A 55 25.39 1.99 -19.83
CA SER A 55 25.21 0.91 -20.81
C SER A 55 23.83 0.98 -21.46
N SER A 56 23.78 1.22 -22.79
CA SER A 56 22.56 1.27 -23.60
C SER A 56 21.68 0.00 -23.54
N SER A 57 22.25 -1.12 -23.11
CA SER A 57 21.54 -2.39 -22.88
C SER A 57 20.56 -2.35 -21.70
N SER A 58 20.74 -1.44 -20.73
CA SER A 58 19.95 -1.37 -19.48
C SER A 58 18.47 -1.02 -19.68
N ILE A 59 18.12 -0.26 -20.72
CA ILE A 59 16.73 0.17 -20.97
C ILE A 59 15.88 -0.98 -21.59
N VAL A 60 16.54 -1.96 -22.21
CA VAL A 60 15.95 -2.92 -23.17
C VAL A 60 15.65 -4.30 -22.56
N SER A 61 16.24 -4.65 -21.41
CA SER A 61 15.98 -5.94 -20.76
C SER A 61 14.63 -5.93 -20.01
N SER A 62 13.52 -6.13 -20.72
CA SER A 62 12.17 -6.19 -20.15
C SER A 62 11.70 -7.62 -19.86
N SER A 63 11.45 -7.91 -18.57
CA SER A 63 10.51 -8.95 -18.18
C SER A 63 9.08 -8.55 -18.57
N SER A 64 8.14 -9.50 -18.60
CA SER A 64 6.71 -9.21 -18.85
C SER A 64 6.15 -8.15 -17.89
N SER A 65 6.49 -8.27 -16.60
CA SER A 65 6.15 -7.28 -15.56
C SER A 65 6.71 -5.88 -15.88
N SER A 66 7.98 -5.75 -16.27
CA SER A 66 8.58 -4.45 -16.59
C SER A 66 7.89 -3.75 -17.78
N ARG A 67 7.35 -4.50 -18.74
CA ARG A 67 6.58 -3.91 -19.85
C ARG A 67 5.21 -3.40 -19.40
N ALA A 68 4.52 -4.10 -18.50
CA ALA A 68 3.24 -3.67 -17.94
C ALA A 68 3.38 -2.35 -17.15
N ASP A 69 4.44 -2.21 -16.34
CA ASP A 69 4.74 -0.98 -15.61
C ASP A 69 4.97 0.21 -16.54
N LYS A 70 5.79 0.04 -17.59
CA LYS A 70 6.03 1.07 -18.61
C LYS A 70 4.72 1.52 -19.29
N LYS A 71 3.81 0.58 -19.62
CA LYS A 71 2.48 0.92 -20.16
C LYS A 71 1.64 1.73 -19.17
N SER A 72 1.56 1.29 -17.91
CA SER A 72 0.82 1.99 -16.85
C SER A 72 1.30 3.43 -16.68
N ALA A 73 2.62 3.63 -16.69
CA ALA A 73 3.26 4.95 -16.62
C ALA A 73 2.95 5.84 -17.84
N VAL A 74 2.99 5.29 -19.07
CA VAL A 74 2.57 6.03 -20.28
C VAL A 74 1.10 6.48 -20.18
N SER A 75 0.20 5.58 -19.78
CA SER A 75 -1.22 5.92 -19.58
C SER A 75 -1.42 6.99 -18.51
N ARG A 76 -0.63 6.96 -17.43
CA ARG A 76 -0.67 7.99 -16.37
C ARG A 76 -0.22 9.37 -16.88
N VAL A 77 0.89 9.43 -17.63
CA VAL A 77 1.35 10.69 -18.23
C VAL A 77 0.34 11.22 -19.26
N SER A 78 -0.30 10.34 -20.05
CA SER A 78 -1.37 10.74 -20.96
C SER A 78 -2.52 11.44 -20.23
N MET A 79 -2.96 10.92 -19.07
CA MET A 79 -3.93 11.60 -18.21
C MET A 79 -3.43 12.97 -17.71
N TRP A 80 -2.16 13.08 -17.30
CA TRP A 80 -1.57 14.36 -16.88
C TRP A 80 -1.49 15.39 -18.01
N MET A 81 -1.24 14.97 -19.25
CA MET A 81 -1.29 15.84 -20.41
C MET A 81 -2.69 16.41 -20.65
N GLN A 82 -3.74 15.59 -20.51
CA GLN A 82 -5.14 16.04 -20.61
C GLN A 82 -5.56 16.99 -19.48
N ARG A 83 -4.93 16.91 -18.30
CA ARG A 83 -5.13 17.86 -17.20
C ARG A 83 -4.48 19.23 -17.45
N GLY A 84 -3.54 19.32 -18.38
CA GLY A 84 -2.79 20.54 -18.69
C GLY A 84 -1.63 20.83 -17.72
N GLY A 85 -0.67 21.66 -18.15
CA GLY A 85 0.49 22.03 -17.32
C GLY A 85 1.54 20.92 -17.14
N CYS A 86 1.50 19.85 -17.94
CA CYS A 86 2.52 18.80 -17.91
C CYS A 86 3.85 19.31 -18.52
N PRO A 87 5.02 19.12 -17.86
CA PRO A 87 6.30 19.54 -18.43
C PRO A 87 6.67 18.77 -19.70
N HIS A 88 7.22 19.47 -20.68
CA HIS A 88 7.65 18.89 -21.98
C HIS A 88 8.60 17.69 -21.85
N MET A 89 9.44 17.67 -20.81
CA MET A 89 10.34 16.54 -20.52
C MET A 89 9.59 15.26 -20.12
N VAL A 90 8.47 15.39 -19.39
CA VAL A 90 7.61 14.28 -18.98
C VAL A 90 6.83 13.74 -20.18
N GLU A 91 6.23 14.62 -20.99
CA GLU A 91 5.60 14.28 -22.27
C GLU A 91 6.58 13.53 -23.19
N SER A 92 7.76 14.09 -23.42
CA SER A 92 8.79 13.52 -24.30
C SER A 92 9.25 12.14 -23.85
N THR A 93 9.38 11.93 -22.53
CA THR A 93 9.70 10.62 -21.95
C THR A 93 8.64 9.58 -22.28
N ALA A 94 7.36 9.91 -22.06
CA ALA A 94 6.25 9.01 -22.32
C ALA A 94 6.10 8.69 -23.81
N LEU A 95 6.27 9.67 -24.71
CA LEU A 95 6.23 9.45 -26.16
C LEU A 95 7.33 8.50 -26.66
N LEU A 96 8.57 8.68 -26.18
CA LEU A 96 9.69 7.81 -26.55
C LEU A 96 9.51 6.39 -26.01
N ILE A 97 9.06 6.24 -24.76
CA ILE A 97 8.81 4.93 -24.15
C ILE A 97 7.61 4.23 -24.80
N ALA A 98 6.55 4.95 -25.17
CA ALA A 98 5.42 4.40 -25.92
C ALA A 98 5.85 3.83 -27.28
N ALA A 99 6.71 4.55 -28.02
CA ALA A 99 7.28 4.06 -29.26
C ALA A 99 8.16 2.81 -29.05
N MET A 100 8.94 2.74 -27.96
CA MET A 100 9.72 1.54 -27.62
C MET A 100 8.85 0.33 -27.24
N VAL A 101 7.78 0.52 -26.48
CA VAL A 101 6.86 -0.58 -26.12
C VAL A 101 6.14 -1.10 -27.36
N ALA A 102 5.69 -0.21 -28.26
CA ALA A 102 5.08 -0.62 -29.53
C ALA A 102 6.06 -1.38 -30.45
N ASP A 103 7.34 -0.99 -30.46
CA ASP A 103 8.38 -1.70 -31.20
C ASP A 103 8.63 -3.11 -30.63
N GLU A 104 8.78 -3.25 -29.30
CA GLU A 104 8.89 -4.55 -28.63
C GLU A 104 7.69 -5.47 -28.96
N GLU A 105 6.48 -4.94 -28.96
CA GLU A 105 5.26 -5.71 -29.25
C GLU A 105 5.16 -6.14 -30.71
N SER A 106 5.64 -5.31 -31.65
CA SER A 106 5.73 -5.66 -33.06
C SER A 106 6.65 -6.86 -33.34
N MET A 107 7.63 -7.13 -32.47
CA MET A 107 8.55 -8.28 -32.59
C MET A 107 8.00 -9.58 -31.99
N LEU A 108 6.98 -9.51 -31.14
CA LEU A 108 6.45 -10.65 -30.38
C LEU A 108 5.29 -11.37 -31.09
N LEU A 109 4.80 -10.82 -32.20
CA LEU A 109 3.77 -11.45 -33.02
C LEU A 109 4.34 -12.67 -33.78
N PRO A 110 3.62 -13.80 -33.86
CA PRO A 110 4.08 -14.98 -34.60
C PRO A 110 4.32 -14.67 -36.08
N THR A 111 5.47 -15.09 -36.61
CA THR A 111 5.95 -14.79 -37.97
C THR A 111 5.16 -15.53 -39.08
N GLY A 112 3.91 -15.12 -39.29
CA GLY A 112 3.09 -15.51 -40.43
C GLY A 112 3.22 -14.53 -41.59
N LYS A 113 4.08 -14.85 -42.57
CA LYS A 113 4.37 -14.01 -43.76
C LYS A 113 3.13 -13.35 -44.37
N SER A 114 2.92 -12.07 -44.09
CA SER A 114 1.86 -11.25 -44.69
C SER A 114 2.26 -9.78 -44.74
N ALA A 115 1.59 -8.99 -45.58
CA ALA A 115 1.89 -7.57 -45.82
C ALA A 115 1.71 -6.67 -44.57
N THR A 116 1.16 -7.21 -43.48
CA THR A 116 1.01 -6.54 -42.18
C THR A 116 2.35 -6.16 -41.54
N ASP A 117 3.41 -6.94 -41.75
CA ASP A 117 4.71 -6.73 -41.10
C ASP A 117 5.42 -5.47 -41.62
N SER A 118 5.24 -5.13 -42.90
CA SER A 118 5.82 -3.91 -43.49
C SER A 118 5.11 -2.65 -42.98
N ASN A 119 3.78 -2.70 -42.85
CA ASN A 119 3.00 -1.62 -42.25
C ASN A 119 3.33 -1.44 -40.77
N SER A 120 3.55 -2.53 -40.03
CA SER A 120 4.01 -2.49 -38.63
C SER A 120 5.37 -1.80 -38.50
N SER A 121 6.36 -2.19 -39.31
CA SER A 121 7.69 -1.56 -39.33
C SER A 121 7.64 -0.07 -39.72
N TYR A 122 6.79 0.30 -40.68
CA TYR A 122 6.60 1.71 -41.06
C TYR A 122 5.93 2.53 -39.94
N ALA A 123 4.89 1.99 -39.31
CA ALA A 123 4.19 2.62 -38.18
C ALA A 123 5.13 2.84 -36.99
N VAL A 124 5.95 1.85 -36.64
CA VAL A 124 6.97 1.99 -35.57
C VAL A 124 8.00 3.07 -35.92
N ARG A 125 8.50 3.12 -37.16
CA ARG A 125 9.42 4.18 -37.61
C ARG A 125 8.79 5.57 -37.55
N ALA A 126 7.51 5.69 -37.92
CA ALA A 126 6.75 6.94 -37.83
C ALA A 126 6.56 7.37 -36.37
N SER A 127 6.16 6.46 -35.46
CA SER A 127 6.00 6.72 -34.03
C SER A 127 7.29 7.21 -33.38
N TYR A 128 8.43 6.54 -33.63
CA TYR A 128 9.73 7.02 -33.14
C TYR A 128 10.09 8.39 -33.70
N SER A 129 9.88 8.61 -35.00
CA SER A 129 10.23 9.86 -35.66
C SER A 129 9.39 11.03 -35.15
N ALA A 130 8.09 10.81 -34.89
CA ALA A 130 7.20 11.79 -34.27
C ALA A 130 7.61 12.11 -32.82
N ALA A 131 7.81 11.07 -32.00
CA ALA A 131 8.23 11.22 -30.60
C ALA A 131 9.57 11.97 -30.48
N PHE A 132 10.56 11.59 -31.28
CA PHE A 132 11.89 12.19 -31.27
C PHE A 132 11.87 13.63 -31.81
N SER A 133 11.11 13.89 -32.87
CA SER A 133 10.97 15.24 -33.42
C SER A 133 10.25 16.19 -32.46
N ARG A 134 9.23 15.69 -31.75
CA ARG A 134 8.52 16.44 -30.69
C ARG A 134 9.46 16.76 -29.53
N PHE A 135 10.22 15.77 -29.03
CA PHE A 135 11.22 15.95 -27.99
C PHE A 135 12.21 17.08 -28.34
N VAL A 136 12.94 16.94 -29.45
CA VAL A 136 13.99 17.89 -29.87
C VAL A 136 13.42 19.28 -30.16
N THR A 137 12.29 19.37 -30.87
CA THR A 137 11.71 20.67 -31.26
C THR A 137 11.18 21.43 -30.04
N GLY A 138 10.35 20.79 -29.20
CA GLY A 138 9.76 21.47 -28.03
C GLY A 138 10.81 21.88 -26.99
N LEU A 139 11.92 21.14 -26.87
CA LEU A 139 13.04 21.54 -26.02
C LEU A 139 13.75 22.77 -26.58
N LEU A 140 14.13 22.77 -27.86
CA LEU A 140 14.86 23.89 -28.47
C LEU A 140 14.02 25.16 -28.58
N ASP A 141 12.73 25.04 -28.90
CA ASP A 141 11.80 26.18 -28.94
C ASP A 141 11.66 26.84 -27.56
N SER A 142 11.69 26.05 -26.48
CA SER A 142 11.59 26.57 -25.10
C SER A 142 12.82 27.39 -24.66
N HIS A 143 13.98 27.18 -25.30
CA HIS A 143 15.25 27.88 -25.06
C HIS A 143 15.60 28.91 -26.14
N GLN A 144 14.69 29.18 -27.09
CA GLN A 144 14.92 30.15 -28.15
C GLN A 144 14.67 31.58 -27.66
N ASP A 145 15.62 32.49 -27.93
CA ASP A 145 15.43 33.92 -27.67
C ASP A 145 14.28 34.49 -28.53
N LYS A 146 13.47 35.36 -27.91
CA LYS A 146 12.37 36.08 -28.58
C LYS A 146 12.87 37.29 -29.37
N ALA A 147 14.04 37.83 -29.04
CA ALA A 147 14.61 38.97 -29.74
C ALA A 147 15.37 38.56 -31.01
N HIS A 148 16.14 37.47 -30.98
CA HIS A 148 16.96 37.01 -32.12
C HIS A 148 16.70 35.54 -32.49
N LYS A 149 16.39 35.30 -33.77
CA LYS A 149 16.22 33.94 -34.32
C LYS A 149 17.57 33.24 -34.45
N MET A 150 17.96 32.49 -33.43
CA MET A 150 19.12 31.60 -33.45
C MET A 150 18.83 30.33 -34.27
N SER A 151 19.88 29.67 -34.78
CA SER A 151 19.71 28.36 -35.43
C SER A 151 19.47 27.25 -34.39
N MET A 152 18.77 26.17 -34.77
CA MET A 152 18.56 25.01 -33.89
C MET A 152 19.88 24.42 -33.37
N TYR A 153 20.94 24.38 -34.20
CA TYR A 153 22.28 23.95 -33.79
C TYR A 153 22.91 24.90 -32.76
N SER A 154 22.70 26.21 -32.90
CA SER A 154 23.18 27.22 -31.95
C SER A 154 22.51 27.06 -30.58
N VAL A 155 21.19 26.88 -30.56
CA VAL A 155 20.43 26.67 -29.31
C VAL A 155 20.81 25.33 -28.67
N ALA A 156 20.91 24.26 -29.47
CA ALA A 156 21.31 22.94 -28.99
C ALA A 156 22.69 22.95 -28.31
N LYS A 157 23.66 23.67 -28.90
CA LYS A 157 25.00 23.85 -28.32
C LYS A 157 24.96 24.55 -26.97
N THR A 158 24.10 25.56 -26.80
CA THR A 158 23.95 26.30 -25.53
C THR A 158 23.43 25.40 -24.39
N ILE A 159 22.48 24.52 -24.67
CA ILE A 159 21.86 23.64 -23.66
C ILE A 159 22.54 22.27 -23.52
N GLY A 160 23.66 22.03 -24.22
CA GLY A 160 24.35 20.73 -24.21
C GLY A 160 23.59 19.58 -24.88
N LEU A 161 22.67 19.88 -25.79
CA LEU A 161 21.98 18.86 -26.60
C LEU A 161 22.91 18.40 -27.75
N PRO A 162 23.15 17.10 -27.94
CA PRO A 162 24.01 16.61 -29.02
C PRO A 162 23.54 17.09 -30.40
N ALA A 163 24.47 17.61 -31.22
CA ALA A 163 24.18 18.05 -32.59
C ALA A 163 23.57 16.92 -33.44
N THR A 164 23.93 15.66 -33.17
CA THR A 164 23.38 14.46 -33.79
C THR A 164 21.87 14.28 -33.55
N PHE A 165 21.30 14.86 -32.49
CA PHE A 165 19.85 14.85 -32.26
C PHE A 165 19.15 15.91 -33.13
N VAL A 166 19.77 17.06 -33.35
CA VAL A 166 19.29 18.09 -34.29
C VAL A 166 19.34 17.54 -35.72
N GLU A 167 20.43 16.87 -36.09
CA GLU A 167 20.61 16.15 -37.36
C GLU A 167 19.50 15.11 -37.58
N LEU A 168 19.30 14.21 -36.59
CA LEU A 168 18.30 13.13 -36.69
C LEU A 168 16.87 13.67 -36.77
N ARG A 169 16.57 14.78 -36.05
CA ARG A 169 15.29 15.49 -36.19
C ARG A 169 15.16 16.10 -37.59
N HIS A 170 16.17 16.81 -38.09
CA HIS A 170 16.14 17.44 -39.41
C HIS A 170 15.85 16.40 -40.50
N GLN A 171 16.58 15.28 -40.47
CA GLN A 171 16.37 14.15 -41.37
C GLN A 171 14.95 13.57 -41.25
N ALA A 172 14.44 13.39 -40.03
CA ALA A 172 13.10 12.86 -39.78
C ALA A 172 11.95 13.78 -40.25
N THR A 173 12.17 15.10 -40.33
CA THR A 173 11.12 16.07 -40.71
C THR A 173 11.21 16.61 -42.13
N HIS A 174 12.41 16.64 -42.74
CA HIS A 174 12.65 17.32 -44.03
C HIS A 174 13.26 16.43 -45.11
N GLU A 175 13.85 15.29 -44.74
CA GLU A 175 14.44 14.33 -45.68
C GLU A 175 13.64 13.02 -45.70
N GLN A 176 14.30 11.89 -46.00
CA GLN A 176 13.70 10.58 -45.90
C GLN A 176 13.69 10.07 -44.46
N LEU A 177 12.56 9.50 -44.05
CA LEU A 177 12.34 8.94 -42.72
C LEU A 177 13.50 7.98 -42.31
N PRO A 178 14.21 8.21 -41.19
CA PRO A 178 15.38 7.42 -40.83
C PRO A 178 15.13 5.90 -40.72
N SER A 179 16.22 5.13 -40.75
CA SER A 179 16.15 3.68 -40.54
C SER A 179 15.81 3.36 -39.08
N LEU A 180 15.11 2.25 -38.87
CA LEU A 180 14.65 1.84 -37.54
C LEU A 180 15.80 1.65 -36.54
N THR A 181 16.97 1.16 -36.99
CA THR A 181 18.19 1.07 -36.17
C THR A 181 18.67 2.45 -35.68
N ARG A 182 18.65 3.48 -36.54
CA ARG A 182 19.03 4.85 -36.14
C ARG A 182 18.01 5.46 -35.19
N LEU A 183 16.73 5.18 -35.40
CA LEU A 183 15.65 5.66 -34.53
C LEU A 183 15.68 5.01 -33.13
N ARG A 184 15.92 3.70 -33.03
CA ARG A 184 16.11 3.00 -31.75
C ARG A 184 17.28 3.58 -30.96
N ALA A 185 18.44 3.72 -31.60
CA ALA A 185 19.64 4.29 -30.97
C ALA A 185 19.41 5.74 -30.54
N GLY A 186 18.77 6.55 -31.40
CA GLY A 186 18.40 7.94 -31.09
C GLY A 186 17.43 8.04 -29.92
N ALA A 187 16.36 7.25 -29.90
CA ALA A 187 15.38 7.24 -28.81
C ALA A 187 15.98 6.80 -27.47
N GLN A 188 16.82 5.75 -27.48
CA GLN A 188 17.57 5.34 -26.29
C GLN A 188 18.48 6.46 -25.79
N ALA A 189 19.33 7.02 -26.66
CA ALA A 189 20.23 8.14 -26.34
C ALA A 189 19.47 9.38 -25.81
N GLY A 190 18.29 9.66 -26.38
CA GLY A 190 17.38 10.71 -25.93
C GLY A 190 16.88 10.46 -24.50
N LEU A 191 16.45 9.24 -24.16
CA LEU A 191 16.02 8.89 -22.80
C LEU A 191 17.14 9.01 -21.76
N VAL A 192 18.40 8.70 -22.12
CA VAL A 192 19.57 8.97 -21.25
C VAL A 192 19.68 10.46 -20.95
N TRP A 193 19.68 11.26 -22.01
CA TRP A 193 19.86 12.69 -21.90
C TRP A 193 18.73 13.34 -21.10
N ILE A 194 17.48 12.90 -21.32
CA ILE A 194 16.30 13.34 -20.55
C ILE A 194 16.41 12.94 -19.07
N TRP A 195 16.98 11.77 -18.74
CA TRP A 195 17.22 11.36 -17.36
C TRP A 195 18.18 12.31 -16.65
N ASP A 196 19.38 12.54 -17.18
CA ASP A 196 20.38 13.42 -16.56
C ASP A 196 19.95 14.89 -16.54
N TYR A 197 19.26 15.36 -17.59
CA TYR A 197 18.78 16.75 -17.71
C TYR A 197 17.59 17.08 -16.80
N TYR A 198 16.73 16.11 -16.48
CA TYR A 198 15.46 16.36 -15.77
C TYR A 198 15.20 15.38 -14.62
N TRP A 199 15.01 14.08 -14.90
CA TRP A 199 14.47 13.14 -13.91
C TRP A 199 15.39 12.87 -12.72
N LYS A 200 16.72 12.96 -12.92
CA LYS A 200 17.74 12.78 -11.88
C LYS A 200 17.64 13.85 -10.78
N GLN A 201 17.39 15.10 -11.18
CA GLN A 201 17.41 16.27 -10.31
C GLN A 201 16.20 16.31 -9.36
N LEU A 202 15.09 15.66 -9.70
CA LEU A 202 13.88 15.53 -8.86
C LEU A 202 14.11 14.82 -7.50
N SER A 203 15.29 14.22 -7.30
CA SER A 203 15.72 13.62 -6.03
C SER A 203 16.46 14.58 -5.10
N ALA A 204 17.11 15.63 -5.62
CA ALA A 204 18.08 16.42 -4.85
C ALA A 204 17.45 17.32 -3.78
N ALA A 205 16.16 17.68 -3.95
CA ALA A 205 15.41 18.44 -2.96
C ALA A 205 14.87 17.54 -1.83
N GLU A 206 15.76 16.86 -1.12
CA GLU A 206 15.49 16.25 0.20
C GLU A 206 16.15 17.04 1.35
N GLU A 207 17.03 18.03 1.05
CA GLU A 207 17.91 18.67 2.04
C GLU A 207 17.60 20.15 2.38
N ASP A 208 16.62 20.82 1.76
CA ASP A 208 16.52 22.31 1.81
C ASP A 208 15.09 22.91 2.02
N GLU A 209 14.10 22.12 2.46
CA GLU A 209 12.74 22.62 2.80
C GLU A 209 12.34 22.47 4.29
N ASP A 210 13.30 22.24 5.18
CA ASP A 210 13.06 21.95 6.62
C ASP A 210 12.80 23.21 7.49
N GLN A 211 12.21 24.27 6.90
CA GLN A 211 11.78 25.49 7.62
C GLN A 211 10.37 25.99 7.22
N VAL A 212 9.39 25.10 7.25
CA VAL A 212 7.96 25.47 7.36
C VAL A 212 7.30 24.56 8.41
N PRO A 213 6.54 25.08 9.40
CA PRO A 213 6.09 24.28 10.54
C PRO A 213 5.15 23.14 10.14
N VAL A 214 5.48 21.94 10.62
CA VAL A 214 4.81 20.68 10.32
C VAL A 214 3.36 20.67 10.79
N VAL A 215 2.43 20.42 9.86
CA VAL A 215 1.12 19.83 10.15
C VAL A 215 1.09 18.45 9.53
N ALA A 216 0.96 17.41 10.37
CA ALA A 216 1.25 16.03 10.01
C ALA A 216 0.39 15.48 8.85
N GLY A 217 1.05 14.91 7.83
CA GLY A 217 0.44 14.26 6.68
C GLY A 217 1.24 13.05 6.22
N ARG A 218 0.65 11.85 6.33
CA ARG A 218 1.31 10.55 6.10
C ARG A 218 1.81 10.37 4.66
N SER A 219 3.05 9.92 4.50
CA SER A 219 3.53 9.31 3.25
C SER A 219 2.94 7.90 3.08
N ALA A 220 2.52 7.55 1.87
CA ALA A 220 2.01 6.22 1.54
C ALA A 220 2.75 5.67 0.32
N ALA A 221 3.41 4.52 0.50
CA ALA A 221 4.01 3.77 -0.60
C ALA A 221 2.94 3.18 -1.53
N ALA A 222 3.32 2.92 -2.79
CA ALA A 222 2.41 2.37 -3.80
C ALA A 222 2.26 0.84 -3.66
N PRO A 223 1.06 0.28 -3.89
CA PRO A 223 0.80 -1.15 -3.74
C PRO A 223 1.34 -1.99 -4.89
N HIS A 224 1.72 -3.24 -4.59
CA HIS A 224 2.04 -4.28 -5.57
C HIS A 224 0.80 -5.12 -5.88
N VAL A 225 0.76 -5.69 -7.10
CA VAL A 225 -0.34 -6.56 -7.57
C VAL A 225 0.00 -8.02 -7.29
N GLU A 226 -0.80 -8.70 -6.46
CA GLU A 226 -0.70 -10.16 -6.26
C GLU A 226 -1.53 -10.96 -7.28
N GLU A 227 -0.98 -12.07 -7.77
CA GLU A 227 -1.63 -12.97 -8.72
C GLU A 227 -2.51 -14.03 -8.02
N VAL A 228 -3.76 -14.18 -8.48
CA VAL A 228 -4.71 -15.16 -7.94
C VAL A 228 -4.63 -16.49 -8.72
N PRO A 229 -4.70 -17.68 -8.07
CA PRO A 229 -4.57 -18.97 -8.75
C PRO A 229 -5.53 -19.18 -9.94
N GLN A 230 -4.96 -19.30 -11.14
CA GLN A 230 -5.69 -19.41 -12.43
C GLN A 230 -6.81 -20.47 -12.43
N VAL A 231 -6.60 -21.60 -11.76
CA VAL A 231 -7.49 -22.78 -11.76
C VAL A 231 -8.88 -22.46 -11.22
N VAL A 232 -8.98 -21.56 -10.23
CA VAL A 232 -10.28 -21.22 -9.64
C VAL A 232 -10.99 -20.13 -10.47
N ALA A 233 -10.23 -19.28 -11.16
CA ALA A 233 -10.76 -18.25 -12.05
C ALA A 233 -11.37 -18.85 -13.34
N SER A 234 -10.76 -19.88 -13.92
CA SER A 234 -11.31 -20.59 -15.09
C SER A 234 -12.65 -21.27 -14.77
N ALA A 235 -12.76 -21.95 -13.63
CA ALA A 235 -14.00 -22.64 -13.23
C ALA A 235 -15.21 -21.68 -13.06
N CYS A 236 -14.98 -20.47 -12.55
CA CYS A 236 -16.02 -19.43 -12.45
C CYS A 236 -16.43 -18.94 -13.86
N ARG A 237 -15.43 -18.67 -14.72
CA ARG A 237 -15.59 -18.19 -16.10
C ARG A 237 -16.35 -19.17 -16.99
N ASP A 238 -16.03 -20.47 -16.92
CA ASP A 238 -16.72 -21.51 -17.69
C ASP A 238 -18.19 -21.64 -17.30
N ALA A 239 -18.50 -21.51 -16.00
CA ALA A 239 -19.87 -21.54 -15.52
C ALA A 239 -20.67 -20.29 -15.91
N LEU A 240 -20.03 -19.11 -15.93
CA LEU A 240 -20.63 -17.86 -16.41
C LEU A 240 -20.90 -17.87 -17.92
N ARG A 241 -19.95 -18.34 -18.75
CA ARG A 241 -20.19 -18.46 -20.20
C ARG A 241 -21.38 -19.38 -20.50
N ARG A 242 -21.46 -20.57 -19.88
CA ARG A 242 -22.63 -21.48 -20.01
C ARG A 242 -23.94 -20.83 -19.59
N TYR A 243 -23.94 -19.98 -18.57
CA TYR A 243 -25.13 -19.28 -18.12
C TYR A 243 -25.59 -18.23 -19.14
N LEU A 244 -24.66 -17.44 -19.68
CA LEU A 244 -24.89 -16.43 -20.71
C LEU A 244 -25.35 -17.06 -22.05
N ASP A 245 -24.78 -18.19 -22.44
CA ASP A 245 -25.17 -18.95 -23.63
C ASP A 245 -26.62 -19.45 -23.54
N VAL A 246 -27.03 -19.95 -22.37
CA VAL A 246 -28.38 -20.51 -22.14
C VAL A 246 -29.45 -19.42 -21.99
N GLY A 247 -29.07 -18.17 -21.72
CA GLY A 247 -29.98 -17.00 -21.76
C GLY A 247 -31.12 -17.03 -20.73
N LYS A 248 -30.98 -17.81 -19.66
CA LYS A 248 -32.00 -17.92 -18.60
C LYS A 248 -31.84 -16.80 -17.59
N GLU A 249 -32.67 -15.76 -17.68
CA GLU A 249 -32.77 -14.71 -16.65
C GLU A 249 -33.55 -15.24 -15.42
N ASP A 250 -32.86 -15.87 -14.45
CA ASP A 250 -33.48 -16.45 -13.24
C ASP A 250 -32.79 -15.97 -11.94
N LEU A 251 -33.41 -15.00 -11.26
CA LEU A 251 -32.89 -14.35 -10.04
C LEU A 251 -32.44 -15.34 -8.93
N PRO A 252 -33.24 -16.36 -8.54
CA PRO A 252 -32.81 -17.43 -7.63
C PRO A 252 -31.50 -18.13 -8.03
N THR A 253 -31.29 -18.38 -9.31
CA THR A 253 -30.06 -19.01 -9.81
C THR A 253 -28.87 -18.05 -9.78
N ILE A 254 -29.06 -16.77 -10.12
CA ILE A 254 -28.01 -15.74 -9.99
C ILE A 254 -27.63 -15.56 -8.52
N ALA A 255 -28.60 -15.44 -7.62
CA ALA A 255 -28.37 -15.31 -6.18
C ALA A 255 -27.60 -16.51 -5.61
N ARG A 256 -27.90 -17.74 -6.07
CA ARG A 256 -27.14 -18.95 -5.71
C ARG A 256 -25.72 -18.92 -6.29
N PHE A 257 -25.54 -18.37 -7.49
CA PHE A 257 -24.23 -18.25 -8.15
C PHE A 257 -23.33 -17.22 -7.45
N VAL A 258 -23.85 -16.01 -7.19
CA VAL A 258 -23.19 -14.95 -6.42
C VAL A 258 -22.84 -15.43 -5.01
N ARG A 259 -23.73 -16.17 -4.34
CA ARG A 259 -23.45 -16.77 -3.02
C ARG A 259 -22.30 -17.79 -3.06
N ARG A 260 -22.09 -18.50 -4.17
CA ARG A 260 -21.04 -19.53 -4.30
C ARG A 260 -19.68 -18.96 -4.74
N TRP A 261 -19.66 -17.90 -5.54
CA TRP A 261 -18.42 -17.37 -6.13
C TRP A 261 -17.99 -15.99 -5.63
N GLY A 262 -18.89 -15.25 -4.97
CA GLY A 262 -18.69 -13.86 -4.54
C GLY A 262 -19.04 -12.86 -5.64
N SER A 263 -19.79 -11.81 -5.29
CA SER A 263 -20.25 -10.76 -6.22
C SER A 263 -19.10 -10.07 -6.97
N SER A 264 -18.11 -9.55 -6.24
CA SER A 264 -16.90 -8.91 -6.82
C SER A 264 -16.19 -9.80 -7.86
N ARG A 265 -16.13 -11.12 -7.61
CA ARG A 265 -15.56 -12.10 -8.54
C ARG A 265 -16.44 -12.35 -9.76
N VAL A 266 -17.76 -12.41 -9.56
CA VAL A 266 -18.71 -12.56 -10.67
C VAL A 266 -18.63 -11.32 -11.57
N LEU A 267 -18.57 -10.12 -10.99
CA LEU A 267 -18.43 -8.86 -11.72
C LEU A 267 -17.10 -8.80 -12.51
N SER A 268 -15.95 -9.11 -11.89
CA SER A 268 -14.65 -9.06 -12.61
C SER A 268 -14.52 -10.12 -13.71
N VAL A 269 -15.15 -11.28 -13.55
CA VAL A 269 -15.20 -12.30 -14.62
C VAL A 269 -16.19 -11.92 -15.73
N LEU A 270 -17.29 -11.24 -15.41
CA LEU A 270 -18.22 -10.70 -16.42
C LEU A 270 -17.62 -9.58 -17.24
N ASP A 271 -16.85 -8.69 -16.60
CA ASP A 271 -16.08 -7.63 -17.24
C ASP A 271 -15.09 -8.23 -18.26
N ALA A 272 -14.28 -9.19 -17.83
CA ALA A 272 -13.34 -9.89 -18.70
C ALA A 272 -14.00 -10.69 -19.85
N ILE A 273 -15.19 -11.26 -19.64
CA ILE A 273 -15.97 -11.91 -20.72
C ILE A 273 -16.55 -10.86 -21.69
N GLY A 274 -16.95 -9.68 -21.18
CA GLY A 274 -17.44 -8.56 -21.99
C GLY A 274 -16.36 -7.98 -22.89
N ASP A 275 -15.17 -7.72 -22.35
CA ASP A 275 -14.01 -7.23 -23.09
C ASP A 275 -13.57 -8.22 -24.18
N GLU A 276 -13.55 -9.52 -23.90
CA GLU A 276 -13.27 -10.56 -24.90
C GLU A 276 -14.31 -10.59 -26.02
N ALA A 277 -15.59 -10.45 -25.70
CA ALA A 277 -16.67 -10.44 -26.69
C ALA A 277 -16.71 -9.16 -27.53
N GLY A 278 -16.33 -8.02 -26.94
CA GLY A 278 -16.22 -6.71 -27.61
C GLY A 278 -14.93 -6.53 -28.43
N SER A 279 -13.89 -7.33 -28.15
CA SER A 279 -12.64 -7.34 -28.94
C SER A 279 -12.59 -8.43 -30.02
N ALA A 280 -13.50 -9.40 -29.99
CA ALA A 280 -13.64 -10.42 -31.03
C ALA A 280 -14.07 -9.85 -32.39
N GLN A 281 -13.68 -10.50 -33.48
CA GLN A 281 -14.17 -10.21 -34.83
C GLN A 281 -14.79 -11.46 -35.49
N PRO A 282 -16.10 -11.43 -35.85
CA PRO A 282 -17.07 -10.37 -35.55
C PRO A 282 -17.37 -10.27 -34.04
N MET A 283 -17.75 -9.07 -33.56
CA MET A 283 -18.12 -8.85 -32.16
C MET A 283 -19.36 -9.68 -31.78
N ASP A 284 -19.31 -10.34 -30.61
CA ASP A 284 -20.47 -11.05 -30.07
C ASP A 284 -21.33 -10.09 -29.22
N ASN A 285 -22.14 -9.29 -29.93
CA ASN A 285 -23.08 -8.35 -29.33
C ASN A 285 -24.06 -9.00 -28.34
N ARG A 286 -24.37 -10.30 -28.50
CA ARG A 286 -25.25 -11.03 -27.57
C ARG A 286 -24.53 -11.25 -26.24
N LEU A 287 -23.28 -11.67 -26.28
CA LEU A 287 -22.49 -11.92 -25.08
C LEU A 287 -22.18 -10.61 -24.33
N VAL A 288 -21.82 -9.53 -25.04
CA VAL A 288 -21.60 -8.18 -24.46
C VAL A 288 -22.86 -7.64 -23.78
N LEU A 289 -24.04 -7.74 -24.41
CA LEU A 289 -25.30 -7.31 -23.78
C LEU A 289 -25.69 -8.21 -22.60
N GLY A 290 -25.36 -9.51 -22.67
CA GLY A 290 -25.58 -10.47 -21.58
C GLY A 290 -24.73 -10.15 -20.34
N THR A 291 -23.44 -9.84 -20.51
CA THR A 291 -22.57 -9.51 -19.37
C THR A 291 -22.98 -8.21 -18.69
N LEU A 292 -23.29 -7.16 -19.47
CA LEU A 292 -23.76 -5.87 -18.95
C LEU A 292 -25.08 -6.00 -18.16
N LYS A 293 -26.05 -6.75 -18.69
CA LYS A 293 -27.32 -7.04 -17.98
C LYS A 293 -27.08 -7.78 -16.66
N LEU A 294 -26.27 -8.82 -16.68
CA LEU A 294 -26.04 -9.65 -15.51
C LEU A 294 -25.22 -8.91 -14.44
N ALA A 295 -24.21 -8.14 -14.85
CA ALA A 295 -23.45 -7.28 -13.94
C ALA A 295 -24.37 -6.29 -13.22
N ARG A 296 -25.27 -5.62 -13.97
CA ARG A 296 -26.29 -4.73 -13.40
C ARG A 296 -27.18 -5.45 -12.38
N GLN A 297 -27.70 -6.64 -12.68
CA GLN A 297 -28.54 -7.41 -11.74
C GLN A 297 -27.78 -7.82 -10.48
N VAL A 298 -26.49 -8.15 -10.57
CA VAL A 298 -25.64 -8.46 -9.41
C VAL A 298 -25.45 -7.21 -8.54
N THR A 299 -25.18 -6.05 -9.14
CA THR A 299 -25.05 -4.78 -8.41
C THR A 299 -26.38 -4.32 -7.79
N GLU A 300 -27.51 -4.47 -8.48
CA GLU A 300 -28.84 -4.18 -7.94
C GLU A 300 -29.20 -5.09 -6.75
N MET A 301 -28.78 -6.37 -6.77
CA MET A 301 -28.94 -7.27 -5.63
C MET A 301 -28.04 -6.93 -4.44
N GLU A 302 -26.82 -6.42 -4.65
CA GLU A 302 -25.98 -5.89 -3.56
C GLU A 302 -26.62 -4.64 -2.94
N GLN A 303 -27.05 -3.69 -3.76
CA GLN A 303 -27.71 -2.46 -3.28
C GLN A 303 -29.04 -2.73 -2.58
N ALA A 304 -29.80 -3.74 -2.99
CA ALA A 304 -31.00 -4.17 -2.28
C ALA A 304 -30.65 -4.78 -0.90
N ARG A 305 -29.58 -5.58 -0.83
CA ARG A 305 -29.11 -6.22 0.41
C ARG A 305 -28.48 -5.24 1.41
N ASP A 306 -27.90 -4.14 0.93
CA ASP A 306 -27.37 -3.07 1.78
C ASP A 306 -28.47 -2.10 2.28
N ASN A 307 -29.64 -2.06 1.62
CA ASN A 307 -30.79 -1.24 2.03
C ASN A 307 -31.81 -2.01 2.89
N ASP A 308 -31.96 -3.32 2.69
CA ASP A 308 -32.87 -4.17 3.47
C ASP A 308 -32.14 -4.84 4.63
N GLY A 309 -32.16 -4.16 5.78
CA GLY A 309 -31.55 -4.62 7.03
C GLY A 309 -32.29 -5.81 7.63
N SER A 310 -31.99 -7.00 7.11
CA SER A 310 -32.39 -8.34 7.59
C SER A 310 -33.89 -8.57 7.80
N VAL A 311 -34.51 -9.32 6.88
CA VAL A 311 -35.70 -10.13 7.18
C VAL A 311 -35.52 -11.55 6.65
N ASP A 312 -35.60 -12.55 7.52
CA ASP A 312 -35.70 -13.95 7.13
C ASP A 312 -37.05 -14.23 6.46
N PHE A 313 -37.03 -14.86 5.29
CA PHE A 313 -38.25 -15.27 4.58
C PHE A 313 -38.84 -16.57 5.17
N VAL A 314 -39.52 -16.45 6.33
CA VAL A 314 -40.52 -17.41 6.80
C VAL A 314 -41.64 -16.66 7.54
N GLY A 315 -42.87 -16.68 7.03
CA GLY A 315 -44.03 -16.10 7.74
C GLY A 315 -45.21 -15.77 6.82
N ASP A 316 -46.16 -16.70 6.73
CA ASP A 316 -47.48 -16.48 6.12
C ASP A 316 -48.43 -15.79 7.12
N GLY A 317 -49.44 -15.06 6.61
CA GLY A 317 -50.67 -14.73 7.35
C GLY A 317 -50.87 -13.29 7.85
N GLY A 318 -51.89 -12.63 7.30
CA GLY A 318 -52.88 -11.91 8.12
C GLY A 318 -52.66 -10.43 8.47
N ALA A 319 -53.32 -9.54 7.70
CA ALA A 319 -53.82 -8.25 8.20
C ALA A 319 -55.22 -8.47 8.89
N PRO A 320 -55.96 -7.47 9.46
CA PRO A 320 -55.71 -6.02 9.42
C PRO A 320 -56.15 -5.13 10.65
N ARG A 321 -55.80 -3.83 10.56
CA ARG A 321 -56.62 -2.59 10.84
C ARG A 321 -56.81 -1.95 12.24
N SER A 322 -57.01 -0.62 12.14
CA SER A 322 -57.74 0.34 13.03
C SER A 322 -57.07 0.80 14.34
N ASP A 323 -57.25 2.04 14.85
CA ASP A 323 -57.72 3.30 14.24
C ASP A 323 -57.34 4.51 15.13
N LEU A 324 -57.39 5.72 14.56
CA LEU A 324 -57.75 7.04 15.14
C LEU A 324 -57.34 7.45 16.59
N GLY A 325 -56.85 8.69 16.74
CA GLY A 325 -56.90 9.42 18.03
C GLY A 325 -56.00 10.66 18.19
N GLN A 326 -56.45 11.83 17.72
CA GLN A 326 -55.89 13.14 18.12
C GLN A 326 -56.75 13.79 19.21
N VAL A 327 -56.15 14.37 20.26
CA VAL A 327 -56.67 15.56 21.00
C VAL A 327 -55.48 16.38 21.55
N PRO A 328 -55.47 17.73 21.44
CA PRO A 328 -54.35 18.58 21.90
C PRO A 328 -54.61 19.29 23.25
N ILE A 329 -53.56 19.79 23.90
CA ILE A 329 -53.60 20.80 24.98
C ILE A 329 -52.44 21.80 24.78
N GLU A 330 -52.65 23.07 25.13
CA GLU A 330 -51.84 24.24 24.79
C GLU A 330 -51.45 25.06 26.06
N VAL A 331 -50.59 26.08 25.89
CA VAL A 331 -50.43 27.32 26.69
C VAL A 331 -49.21 27.44 27.65
N GLN A 332 -48.19 28.19 27.17
CA GLN A 332 -47.28 29.17 27.84
C GLN A 332 -46.46 28.74 29.08
N GLY A 333 -45.15 28.99 29.25
CA GLY A 333 -44.08 29.70 28.50
C GLY A 333 -42.74 29.57 29.28
N VAL A 334 -41.69 30.40 29.25
CA VAL A 334 -41.32 31.68 28.55
C VAL A 334 -39.76 31.80 28.55
N THR A 335 -39.11 32.23 27.45
CA THR A 335 -37.66 32.59 27.27
C THR A 335 -36.58 31.50 27.54
N SER A 336 -35.44 31.41 26.82
CA SER A 336 -34.76 32.28 25.85
C SER A 336 -33.94 31.49 24.78
N ASP A 337 -33.38 32.21 23.80
CA ASP A 337 -32.27 31.85 22.87
C ASP A 337 -32.50 30.85 21.71
N ALA A 338 -33.23 31.36 20.70
CA ALA A 338 -32.92 31.30 19.27
C ALA A 338 -32.17 30.06 18.68
N MET A 339 -32.89 28.95 18.52
CA MET A 339 -32.61 28.02 17.41
C MET A 339 -33.36 28.45 16.15
N VAL A 340 -32.64 28.66 15.03
CA VAL A 340 -33.27 28.74 13.71
C VAL A 340 -33.50 27.33 13.18
N THR A 341 -34.69 26.81 13.42
CA THR A 341 -35.23 25.62 12.75
C THR A 341 -36.28 26.04 11.74
N GLU A 342 -36.11 25.68 10.46
CA GLU A 342 -37.17 25.81 9.46
C GLU A 342 -37.36 24.54 8.63
N SER A 343 -38.65 24.26 8.40
CA SER A 343 -39.26 23.42 7.37
C SER A 343 -38.67 22.02 7.10
N GLN A 344 -39.38 21.01 7.64
CA GLN A 344 -39.70 19.85 6.82
C GLN A 344 -40.58 20.34 5.65
N ASP A 345 -40.06 20.23 4.43
CA ASP A 345 -40.89 20.30 3.22
C ASP A 345 -40.74 19.01 2.41
N SER A 346 -41.72 18.76 1.57
CA SER A 346 -42.24 17.45 1.23
C SER A 346 -41.54 16.75 0.05
N LYS A 347 -41.85 15.46 -0.10
CA LYS A 347 -41.27 14.55 -1.11
C LYS A 347 -41.46 15.04 -2.54
N GLN A 348 -40.37 15.13 -3.33
CA GLN A 348 -40.35 14.48 -4.65
C GLN A 348 -38.96 14.35 -5.32
N ALA A 349 -38.80 13.19 -5.99
CA ALA A 349 -37.97 12.90 -7.17
C ALA A 349 -36.42 13.05 -7.13
N GLY A 350 -35.70 11.98 -7.49
CA GLY A 350 -34.30 12.02 -7.96
C GLY A 350 -33.27 11.30 -7.09
N GLY A 351 -33.43 9.99 -6.86
CA GLY A 351 -32.51 9.19 -6.02
C GLY A 351 -31.09 9.06 -6.60
N GLY A 352 -30.21 9.98 -6.21
CA GLY A 352 -28.79 9.98 -6.61
C GLY A 352 -27.99 11.20 -6.11
N TRP A 353 -28.67 12.27 -5.70
CA TRP A 353 -28.04 13.50 -5.20
C TRP A 353 -28.63 13.92 -3.86
N THR A 354 -27.80 13.90 -2.80
CA THR A 354 -28.19 14.37 -1.47
C THR A 354 -27.29 15.52 -1.05
N ARG A 355 -27.88 16.69 -0.76
CA ARG A 355 -27.14 17.82 -0.17
C ARG A 355 -26.73 17.45 1.25
N LEU A 356 -25.43 17.46 1.53
CA LEU A 356 -24.89 17.23 2.87
C LEU A 356 -25.48 18.26 3.85
N ARG A 357 -26.20 17.79 4.87
CA ARG A 357 -26.68 18.58 6.02
C ARG A 357 -25.95 18.10 7.27
N GLY A 358 -25.43 19.02 8.08
CA GLY A 358 -24.61 18.72 9.27
C GLY A 358 -23.34 19.58 9.35
N SER A 359 -22.42 19.23 10.25
CA SER A 359 -21.17 19.96 10.53
C SER A 359 -20.10 19.74 9.45
N TRP A 360 -20.30 20.34 8.27
CA TRP A 360 -19.27 20.39 7.23
C TRP A 360 -17.99 21.08 7.74
N ARG A 361 -16.86 20.38 7.66
CA ARG A 361 -15.53 20.95 7.87
C ARG A 361 -14.94 21.34 6.51
N GLN A 362 -14.39 22.55 6.43
CA GLN A 362 -13.70 23.02 5.23
C GLN A 362 -12.51 22.10 4.90
N LYS A 363 -12.42 21.68 3.63
CA LYS A 363 -11.38 20.79 3.09
C LYS A 363 -10.94 21.28 1.71
N PRO A 364 -9.69 21.03 1.29
CA PRO A 364 -9.24 21.35 -0.06
C PRO A 364 -9.99 20.52 -1.13
N ILE A 365 -10.10 21.09 -2.33
CA ILE A 365 -10.70 20.42 -3.50
C ILE A 365 -9.86 19.21 -3.91
N GLY A 366 -10.51 18.14 -4.35
CA GLY A 366 -9.82 16.92 -4.81
C GLY A 366 -9.43 15.94 -3.68
N PHE A 367 -9.75 16.26 -2.42
CA PHE A 367 -9.59 15.33 -1.30
C PHE A 367 -10.66 14.23 -1.37
N SER A 368 -10.41 13.24 -2.22
CA SER A 368 -11.21 12.01 -2.29
C SER A 368 -11.14 11.26 -0.96
N PHE A 369 -12.31 10.95 -0.40
CA PHE A 369 -12.43 9.74 0.40
C PHE A 369 -12.26 8.55 -0.56
N ALA A 370 -11.02 8.09 -0.73
CA ALA A 370 -10.85 6.65 -0.75
C ALA A 370 -11.39 6.17 0.61
N PRO A 371 -12.28 5.16 0.66
CA PRO A 371 -12.59 4.50 1.91
C PRO A 371 -11.36 3.65 2.32
N ARG A 372 -10.31 4.33 2.80
CA ARG A 372 -9.36 3.74 3.75
C ARG A 372 -10.10 3.56 5.08
N ARG A 373 -11.08 2.66 5.07
CA ARG A 373 -11.49 1.93 6.26
C ARG A 373 -10.31 1.01 6.52
N THR A 374 -9.56 1.32 7.56
CA THR A 374 -8.32 0.66 7.92
C THR A 374 -8.47 0.10 9.32
N MET A 375 -7.94 -1.08 9.55
CA MET A 375 -7.46 -1.54 10.85
C MET A 375 -6.79 -0.37 11.60
N GLN A 376 -7.38 0.05 12.72
CA GLN A 376 -6.78 1.04 13.60
C GLN A 376 -6.13 0.30 14.76
N VAL A 377 -4.83 0.52 14.98
CA VAL A 377 -4.13 0.05 16.18
C VAL A 377 -3.88 1.27 17.07
N LYS A 378 -4.39 1.24 18.30
CA LYS A 378 -4.11 2.23 19.34
C LYS A 378 -3.34 1.55 20.47
N SER A 379 -2.09 1.95 20.66
CA SER A 379 -1.28 1.54 21.80
C SER A 379 -1.82 2.16 23.09
N ILE A 380 -1.82 1.39 24.17
CA ILE A 380 -2.15 1.82 25.52
C ILE A 380 -0.95 1.45 26.40
N PRO A 381 -0.07 2.40 26.74
CA PRO A 381 1.00 2.17 27.69
C PRO A 381 0.41 1.84 29.06
N MET A 382 0.91 0.78 29.70
CA MET A 382 0.55 0.37 31.06
C MET A 382 1.78 0.57 31.94
N TRP A 383 2.00 1.80 32.41
CA TRP A 383 3.28 2.27 32.94
C TRP A 383 3.20 2.76 34.40
N VAL A 384 2.13 2.44 35.12
CA VAL A 384 2.05 2.71 36.56
C VAL A 384 3.11 1.91 37.32
N GLY A 385 3.85 2.62 38.19
CA GLY A 385 4.92 2.03 39.01
C GLY A 385 6.21 1.84 38.23
N SER A 386 6.58 0.58 37.98
CA SER A 386 7.81 0.18 37.28
C SER A 386 7.55 -0.77 36.10
N SER A 387 6.33 -0.76 35.56
CA SER A 387 5.97 -1.51 34.36
C SER A 387 6.29 -0.70 33.10
N ASP A 388 6.62 -1.41 32.01
CA ASP A 388 6.92 -0.86 30.69
C ASP A 388 6.06 -1.53 29.58
N ASN A 389 4.99 -2.22 29.98
CA ASN A 389 4.12 -3.03 29.12
C ASN A 389 3.22 -2.17 28.19
N TYR A 390 2.81 -2.76 27.07
CA TYR A 390 1.80 -2.22 26.15
C TYR A 390 0.60 -3.15 26.03
N ALA A 391 -0.60 -2.59 26.13
CA ALA A 391 -1.81 -3.18 25.58
C ALA A 391 -2.14 -2.55 24.21
N TYR A 392 -2.85 -3.28 23.34
CA TYR A 392 -3.18 -2.79 21.99
C TYR A 392 -4.66 -2.94 21.68
N LEU A 393 -5.37 -1.82 21.52
CA LEU A 393 -6.71 -1.83 20.97
C LEU A 393 -6.63 -1.86 19.45
N VAL A 394 -7.12 -2.95 18.85
CA VAL A 394 -7.30 -3.07 17.40
C VAL A 394 -8.77 -2.88 17.07
N ILE A 395 -9.08 -2.06 16.07
CA ILE A 395 -10.45 -1.73 15.64
C ILE A 395 -10.57 -1.95 14.14
N ASP A 396 -11.56 -2.72 13.69
CA ASP A 396 -12.05 -2.67 12.31
C ASP A 396 -12.94 -1.43 12.13
N ASP A 397 -12.44 -0.42 11.42
CA ASP A 397 -13.19 0.81 11.17
C ASP A 397 -14.51 0.59 10.40
N LYS A 398 -14.66 -0.54 9.68
CA LYS A 398 -15.88 -0.87 8.92
C LYS A 398 -17.03 -1.36 9.80
N THR A 399 -16.75 -2.27 10.72
CA THR A 399 -17.76 -2.89 11.60
C THR A 399 -17.84 -2.24 12.99
N LYS A 400 -16.80 -1.46 13.35
CA LYS A 400 -16.47 -1.01 14.71
C LYS A 400 -16.13 -2.16 15.66
N ASP A 401 -16.05 -3.40 15.18
CA ASP A 401 -15.59 -4.53 15.99
C ASP A 401 -14.16 -4.24 16.46
N ALA A 402 -13.91 -4.48 17.74
CA ALA A 402 -12.61 -4.26 18.35
C ALA A 402 -12.14 -5.47 19.16
N VAL A 403 -10.82 -5.64 19.26
CA VAL A 403 -10.19 -6.54 20.23
C VAL A 403 -9.11 -5.80 20.99
N ILE A 404 -8.94 -6.16 22.26
CA ILE A 404 -7.90 -5.60 23.12
C ILE A 404 -6.84 -6.69 23.38
N ILE A 405 -5.59 -6.39 23.07
CA ILE A 405 -4.47 -7.31 23.22
C ILE A 405 -3.74 -7.01 24.52
N ASP A 406 -3.49 -8.06 25.33
CA ASP A 406 -2.76 -8.04 26.60
C ASP A 406 -3.17 -6.92 27.61
N PRO A 407 -4.46 -6.81 28.00
CA PRO A 407 -4.93 -5.78 28.94
C PRO A 407 -4.62 -6.09 30.42
N ALA A 408 -3.35 -6.25 30.76
CA ALA A 408 -2.93 -6.73 32.07
C ALA A 408 -3.14 -5.76 33.24
N ASN A 409 -3.15 -4.45 32.99
CA ASN A 409 -3.50 -3.44 33.99
C ASN A 409 -4.86 -2.77 33.67
N PRO A 410 -5.98 -3.27 34.22
CA PRO A 410 -7.30 -2.68 34.01
C PRO A 410 -7.44 -1.23 34.48
N GLU A 411 -6.67 -0.76 35.47
CA GLU A 411 -6.78 0.63 35.95
C GLU A 411 -6.34 1.64 34.90
N GLU A 412 -5.35 1.28 34.07
CA GLU A 412 -4.89 2.09 32.93
C GLU A 412 -5.67 1.77 31.65
N ALA A 413 -5.90 0.48 31.36
CA ALA A 413 -6.44 0.04 30.09
C ALA A 413 -7.97 0.07 30.01
N ALA A 414 -8.73 -0.14 31.09
CA ALA A 414 -10.19 -0.21 31.01
C ALA A 414 -10.87 1.16 30.78
N PRO A 415 -10.46 2.29 31.41
CA PRO A 415 -11.12 3.58 31.22
C PRO A 415 -11.25 4.07 29.76
N PRO A 416 -10.20 4.05 28.90
CA PRO A 416 -10.35 4.46 27.50
C PRO A 416 -11.23 3.49 26.69
N ILE A 417 -11.25 2.20 27.05
CA ILE A 417 -12.06 1.19 26.38
C ILE A 417 -13.54 1.32 26.76
N LYS A 418 -13.85 1.47 28.05
CA LYS A 418 -15.21 1.69 28.55
C LYS A 418 -15.84 2.91 27.89
N LYS A 419 -15.12 4.04 27.87
CA LYS A 419 -15.56 5.26 27.20
C LYS A 419 -15.85 5.06 25.71
N ALA A 420 -15.04 4.29 25.00
CA ALA A 420 -15.22 4.03 23.57
C ALA A 420 -16.39 3.06 23.27
N ILE A 421 -16.71 2.17 24.20
CA ILE A 421 -17.92 1.32 24.15
C ILE A 421 -19.16 2.21 24.41
N GLU A 422 -19.14 3.02 25.47
CA GLU A 422 -20.24 3.92 25.86
C GLU A 422 -20.55 4.98 24.77
N SER A 423 -19.54 5.46 24.03
CA SER A 423 -19.74 6.39 22.92
C SER A 423 -20.17 5.73 21.60
N GLY A 424 -20.21 4.40 21.54
CA GLY A 424 -20.47 3.64 20.31
C GLY A 424 -19.35 3.73 19.27
N GLU A 425 -18.14 4.14 19.67
CA GLU A 425 -16.95 4.16 18.79
C GLU A 425 -16.43 2.74 18.50
N ILE A 426 -16.60 1.80 19.43
CA ILE A 426 -16.19 0.40 19.29
C ILE A 426 -17.25 -0.60 19.80
N ASN A 427 -17.14 -1.82 19.28
CA ASN A 427 -17.90 -3.02 19.64
C ASN A 427 -16.90 -4.09 20.08
N LEU A 428 -16.54 -4.11 21.37
CA LEU A 428 -15.49 -4.99 21.86
C LEU A 428 -15.92 -6.47 21.78
N LYS A 429 -15.19 -7.26 20.98
CA LYS A 429 -15.50 -8.66 20.66
C LYS A 429 -14.75 -9.68 21.51
N ALA A 430 -13.51 -9.38 21.89
CA ALA A 430 -12.68 -10.27 22.67
C ALA A 430 -11.54 -9.52 23.38
N ILE A 431 -11.08 -10.10 24.48
CA ILE A 431 -9.70 -9.95 24.93
C ILE A 431 -8.86 -10.97 24.17
N VAL A 432 -7.67 -10.57 23.74
CA VAL A 432 -6.71 -11.43 23.05
C VAL A 432 -5.41 -11.42 23.86
N ASN A 433 -4.81 -12.56 24.11
CA ASN A 433 -3.54 -12.64 24.83
C ASN A 433 -2.43 -13.25 23.97
N THR A 434 -1.22 -12.74 24.13
CA THR A 434 -0.02 -13.33 23.52
C THR A 434 0.48 -14.53 24.32
N HIS A 435 0.46 -14.47 25.65
CA HIS A 435 0.93 -15.54 26.53
C HIS A 435 0.40 -15.40 27.98
N HIS A 436 0.71 -16.37 28.84
CA HIS A 436 0.10 -16.48 30.17
C HIS A 436 0.72 -15.63 31.29
N HIS A 437 1.84 -14.93 31.09
CA HIS A 437 2.43 -14.14 32.17
C HIS A 437 1.45 -13.08 32.70
N TRP A 438 1.62 -12.74 33.99
CA TRP A 438 0.64 -11.95 34.74
C TRP A 438 0.48 -10.53 34.19
N ASP A 439 1.54 -9.98 33.64
CA ASP A 439 1.66 -8.66 33.01
C ASP A 439 1.21 -8.64 31.54
N HIS A 440 0.64 -9.75 31.05
CA HIS A 440 -0.08 -9.85 29.77
C HIS A 440 -1.53 -10.33 29.95
N SER A 441 -1.74 -11.39 30.74
CA SER A 441 -3.07 -12.02 30.90
C SER A 441 -3.67 -11.92 32.31
N GLY A 442 -2.89 -11.55 33.34
CA GLY A 442 -3.37 -11.49 34.73
C GLY A 442 -4.34 -10.34 35.05
N GLY A 443 -4.64 -9.49 34.07
CA GLY A 443 -5.70 -8.50 34.13
C GLY A 443 -7.07 -9.02 33.66
N ASN A 444 -7.12 -10.15 32.95
CA ASN A 444 -8.27 -10.56 32.12
C ASN A 444 -9.61 -10.58 32.86
N LYS A 445 -9.69 -11.19 34.05
CA LYS A 445 -10.96 -11.24 34.82
C LYS A 445 -11.38 -9.84 35.28
N LYS A 446 -10.47 -9.13 35.94
CA LYS A 446 -10.68 -7.76 36.43
C LYS A 446 -11.04 -6.80 35.29
N PHE A 447 -10.53 -7.01 34.08
CA PHE A 447 -10.85 -6.22 32.90
C PHE A 447 -12.31 -6.44 32.46
N ARG A 448 -12.78 -7.70 32.44
CA ARG A 448 -14.20 -8.03 32.18
C ARG A 448 -15.11 -7.42 33.24
N ASP A 449 -14.72 -7.50 34.51
CA ASP A 449 -15.47 -6.92 35.62
C ASP A 449 -15.54 -5.38 35.50
N ALA A 450 -14.42 -4.70 35.20
CA ALA A 450 -14.36 -3.24 35.07
C ALA A 450 -15.15 -2.70 33.86
N LEU A 451 -15.24 -3.48 32.78
CA LEU A 451 -16.06 -3.19 31.60
C LEU A 451 -17.52 -3.63 31.74
N GLU A 452 -17.89 -4.36 32.80
CA GLU A 452 -19.23 -4.96 32.98
C GLU A 452 -19.58 -5.97 31.87
N LEU A 453 -18.59 -6.69 31.35
CA LEU A 453 -18.71 -7.68 30.27
C LEU A 453 -18.30 -9.10 30.71
N PRO A 454 -19.06 -9.76 31.61
CA PRO A 454 -18.70 -11.04 32.23
C PRO A 454 -18.69 -12.24 31.26
N ASP A 455 -19.20 -12.08 30.04
CA ASP A 455 -19.23 -13.11 28.98
C ASP A 455 -18.30 -12.81 27.79
N LEU A 456 -17.52 -11.71 27.84
CA LEU A 456 -16.58 -11.35 26.76
C LEU A 456 -15.56 -12.48 26.51
N PRO A 457 -15.43 -13.01 25.27
CA PRO A 457 -14.45 -14.04 24.96
C PRO A 457 -13.01 -13.63 25.29
N ILE A 458 -12.20 -14.60 25.73
CA ILE A 458 -10.75 -14.45 25.90
C ILE A 458 -10.07 -15.46 24.97
N ILE A 459 -9.26 -14.97 24.04
CA ILE A 459 -8.60 -15.77 23.01
C ILE A 459 -7.09 -15.73 23.23
N GLY A 460 -6.42 -16.86 23.40
CA GLY A 460 -5.01 -16.84 23.75
C GLY A 460 -4.36 -18.20 23.93
N GLY A 461 -3.14 -18.18 24.43
CA GLY A 461 -2.44 -19.37 24.91
C GLY A 461 -3.27 -20.14 25.95
N LYS A 462 -3.14 -21.47 25.93
CA LYS A 462 -3.93 -22.39 26.78
C LYS A 462 -3.82 -22.15 28.28
N ASN A 463 -2.78 -21.43 28.74
CA ASN A 463 -2.55 -21.14 30.16
C ASN A 463 -2.96 -19.71 30.57
N CYS A 464 -3.35 -18.84 29.62
CA CYS A 464 -3.78 -17.47 29.89
C CYS A 464 -4.98 -17.41 30.85
N GLU A 465 -5.04 -16.39 31.72
CA GLU A 465 -6.10 -16.31 32.72
C GLU A 465 -7.49 -16.25 32.08
N ALA A 466 -8.37 -17.19 32.47
CA ALA A 466 -9.75 -17.29 32.00
C ALA A 466 -9.91 -17.43 30.47
N VAL A 467 -8.89 -17.93 29.75
CA VAL A 467 -8.98 -18.20 28.31
C VAL A 467 -10.20 -19.08 27.98
N THR A 468 -10.98 -18.64 26.99
CA THR A 468 -12.18 -19.33 26.51
C THR A 468 -11.92 -20.09 25.20
N THR A 469 -10.96 -19.62 24.40
CA THR A 469 -10.63 -20.20 23.09
C THR A 469 -9.11 -20.15 22.84
N THR A 470 -8.53 -21.28 22.43
CA THR A 470 -7.15 -21.36 21.92
C THR A 470 -7.20 -21.93 20.50
N PRO A 471 -7.06 -21.11 19.45
CA PRO A 471 -7.05 -21.59 18.06
C PRO A 471 -5.75 -22.35 17.77
N ALA A 472 -5.76 -23.25 16.77
CA ALA A 472 -4.54 -23.97 16.39
C ALA A 472 -3.52 -23.05 15.71
N ASN A 473 -2.26 -23.49 15.65
CA ASN A 473 -1.20 -22.74 14.96
C ASN A 473 -1.54 -22.51 13.47
N GLY A 474 -1.49 -21.25 13.04
CA GLY A 474 -1.87 -20.79 11.70
C GLY A 474 -3.36 -20.45 11.55
N GLU A 475 -4.20 -20.82 12.51
CA GLU A 475 -5.61 -20.42 12.59
C GLU A 475 -5.74 -19.11 13.39
N GLY A 476 -6.83 -18.38 13.18
CA GLY A 476 -7.15 -17.16 13.92
C GLY A 476 -8.57 -17.19 14.45
N PHE A 477 -9.17 -16.01 14.58
CA PHE A 477 -10.57 -15.84 14.97
C PHE A 477 -11.27 -14.85 14.03
N PRO A 478 -12.62 -14.92 13.88
CA PRO A 478 -13.35 -13.94 13.09
C PRO A 478 -13.25 -12.54 13.72
N PHE A 479 -12.81 -11.54 12.96
CA PHE A 479 -12.66 -10.17 13.43
C PHE A 479 -13.02 -9.15 12.35
N GLY A 480 -14.31 -8.80 12.26
CA GLY A 480 -14.82 -7.88 11.25
C GLY A 480 -14.43 -8.30 9.83
N SER A 481 -13.81 -7.38 9.07
CA SER A 481 -13.16 -7.67 7.78
C SER A 481 -11.66 -7.98 7.83
N ILE A 482 -11.04 -7.98 9.01
CA ILE A 482 -9.59 -8.15 9.19
C ILE A 482 -9.24 -9.65 9.21
N GLN A 483 -8.23 -10.04 8.44
CA GLN A 483 -7.71 -11.42 8.46
C GLN A 483 -6.76 -11.58 9.65
N VAL A 484 -7.01 -12.57 10.52
CA VAL A 484 -6.20 -12.85 11.70
C VAL A 484 -5.58 -14.25 11.61
N LYS A 485 -4.32 -14.39 12.02
CA LYS A 485 -3.63 -15.68 12.21
C LYS A 485 -2.85 -15.65 13.54
N GLY A 486 -3.09 -16.65 14.39
CA GLY A 486 -2.25 -16.95 15.53
C GLY A 486 -1.05 -17.79 15.11
N LEU A 487 0.15 -17.27 15.33
CA LEU A 487 1.42 -17.90 14.99
C LEU A 487 2.07 -18.39 16.28
N TYR A 488 2.17 -19.69 16.46
CA TYR A 488 2.77 -20.26 17.66
C TYR A 488 4.28 -19.98 17.67
N THR A 489 4.74 -19.35 18.74
CA THR A 489 6.14 -18.96 18.95
C THR A 489 6.63 -19.39 20.34
N PRO A 490 6.52 -20.69 20.70
CA PRO A 490 6.96 -21.17 21.99
C PRO A 490 8.45 -20.86 22.17
N CYS A 491 8.82 -20.29 23.32
CA CYS A 491 10.19 -20.26 23.88
C CYS A 491 10.21 -19.41 25.15
N HIS A 492 9.64 -18.20 25.06
CA HIS A 492 9.49 -17.31 26.22
C HIS A 492 8.57 -17.97 27.26
N THR A 493 7.34 -18.28 26.82
CA THR A 493 6.51 -19.36 27.37
C THR A 493 6.26 -20.43 26.33
N GLN A 494 5.79 -21.59 26.75
CA GLN A 494 5.36 -22.70 25.88
C GLN A 494 3.97 -22.50 25.27
N ASP A 495 3.25 -21.45 25.66
CA ASP A 495 1.94 -21.08 25.12
C ASP A 495 1.93 -19.72 24.39
N SER A 496 3.11 -19.19 24.07
CA SER A 496 3.28 -17.93 23.34
C SER A 496 2.72 -18.00 21.91
N ILE A 497 1.83 -17.05 21.57
CA ILE A 497 1.22 -16.85 20.26
C ILE A 497 1.47 -15.40 19.82
N CYS A 498 2.07 -15.22 18.66
CA CYS A 498 2.12 -13.93 17.96
C CYS A 498 0.87 -13.77 17.07
N TRP A 499 0.19 -12.63 17.12
CA TRP A 499 -1.02 -12.38 16.34
C TRP A 499 -0.71 -11.55 15.10
N PHE A 500 -0.67 -12.19 13.93
CA PHE A 500 -0.58 -11.50 12.65
C PHE A 500 -1.98 -11.08 12.18
N MET A 501 -2.15 -9.79 11.86
CA MET A 501 -3.40 -9.23 11.36
C MET A 501 -3.16 -8.46 10.06
N GLN A 502 -4.05 -8.66 9.09
CA GLN A 502 -3.96 -8.06 7.75
C GLN A 502 -5.30 -7.47 7.30
N ASP A 503 -5.27 -6.21 6.87
CA ASP A 503 -6.38 -5.48 6.27
C ASP A 503 -5.94 -4.87 4.92
N GLY A 504 -6.23 -5.61 3.85
CA GLY A 504 -5.69 -5.31 2.52
C GLY A 504 -4.15 -5.33 2.54
N ASP A 505 -3.57 -4.15 2.30
CA ASP A 505 -2.11 -3.95 2.33
C ASP A 505 -1.55 -3.73 3.75
N ASP A 506 -2.34 -3.21 4.71
CA ASP A 506 -1.83 -2.95 6.07
C ASP A 506 -1.67 -4.27 6.83
N LYS A 507 -0.46 -4.49 7.36
CA LYS A 507 -0.03 -5.73 7.99
C LYS A 507 0.64 -5.40 9.31
N VAL A 508 0.18 -6.03 10.38
CA VAL A 508 0.73 -5.86 11.73
C VAL A 508 0.92 -7.22 12.38
N VAL A 509 1.90 -7.31 13.29
CA VAL A 509 2.09 -8.49 14.14
C VAL A 509 2.29 -8.06 15.59
N PHE A 510 1.45 -8.58 16.47
CA PHE A 510 1.57 -8.42 17.91
C PHE A 510 2.39 -9.57 18.45
N THR A 511 3.59 -9.28 18.95
CA THR A 511 4.62 -10.31 19.20
C THR A 511 4.77 -10.69 20.66
N GLY A 512 4.09 -9.98 21.57
CA GLY A 512 4.27 -10.11 23.01
C GLY A 512 5.76 -10.09 23.35
N ASP A 513 6.20 -11.13 24.06
CA ASP A 513 7.57 -11.29 24.50
C ASP A 513 8.44 -12.17 23.61
N THR A 514 7.94 -12.57 22.43
CA THR A 514 8.76 -13.31 21.47
C THR A 514 9.82 -12.38 20.84
N LEU A 515 9.36 -11.29 20.23
CA LEU A 515 10.17 -10.32 19.47
C LEU A 515 9.96 -8.91 20.03
N PHE A 516 11.06 -8.22 20.32
CA PHE A 516 11.09 -6.79 20.64
C PHE A 516 11.91 -6.05 19.59
N HIS A 517 11.74 -4.74 19.46
CA HIS A 517 12.62 -3.94 18.61
C HIS A 517 14.09 -4.06 19.06
N GLY A 518 14.93 -4.60 18.19
CA GLY A 518 16.35 -4.89 18.47
C GLY A 518 16.59 -6.01 19.51
N GLY A 519 15.58 -6.76 19.93
CA GLY A 519 15.68 -7.75 21.00
C GLY A 519 14.74 -8.96 20.85
N CYS A 520 14.75 -9.83 21.86
CA CYS A 520 13.81 -10.95 22.02
C CYS A 520 13.56 -11.23 23.50
N GLY A 521 12.58 -12.08 23.80
CA GLY A 521 12.28 -12.55 25.16
C GLY A 521 13.44 -13.27 25.84
N ARG A 522 13.37 -13.35 27.18
CA ARG A 522 14.11 -14.36 27.93
C ARG A 522 13.48 -15.72 27.70
N PHE A 523 14.30 -16.77 27.61
CA PHE A 523 13.83 -18.14 27.38
C PHE A 523 13.51 -18.75 28.74
N PHE A 524 12.34 -18.47 29.30
CA PHE A 524 11.98 -18.96 30.65
C PHE A 524 11.52 -20.42 30.60
N GLU A 525 10.76 -20.80 29.56
CA GLU A 525 10.18 -22.15 29.44
C GLU A 525 10.68 -22.93 28.21
N GLY A 526 11.70 -22.43 27.50
CA GLY A 526 12.15 -22.98 26.24
C GLY A 526 13.62 -22.77 25.91
N THR A 527 13.97 -23.04 24.66
CA THR A 527 15.33 -23.29 24.20
C THR A 527 15.77 -22.30 23.11
N PRO A 528 17.09 -22.18 22.86
CA PRO A 528 17.59 -21.41 21.72
C PRO A 528 17.09 -21.91 20.35
N GLU A 529 16.79 -23.20 20.21
CA GLU A 529 16.27 -23.77 18.95
C GLU A 529 14.83 -23.31 18.68
N GLU A 530 14.02 -23.28 19.75
CA GLU A 530 12.67 -22.75 19.74
C GLU A 530 12.65 -21.25 19.42
N MET A 531 13.46 -20.42 20.09
CA MET A 531 13.54 -18.98 19.75
C MET A 531 14.06 -18.74 18.33
N ASN A 532 15.08 -19.49 17.89
CA ASN A 532 15.59 -19.37 16.53
C ASN A 532 14.52 -19.77 15.50
N THR A 533 13.69 -20.76 15.80
CA THR A 533 12.54 -21.13 14.96
C THR A 533 11.45 -20.05 14.99
N ALA A 534 11.09 -19.52 16.16
CA ALA A 534 10.10 -18.46 16.31
C ALA A 534 10.50 -17.18 15.53
N LEU A 535 11.72 -16.69 15.71
CA LEU A 535 12.19 -15.47 15.05
C LEU A 535 12.55 -15.72 13.58
N ASN A 536 13.48 -16.64 13.31
CA ASN A 536 14.14 -16.75 12.00
C ASN A 536 13.47 -17.72 11.03
N LYS A 537 12.40 -18.41 11.44
CA LYS A 537 11.56 -19.22 10.55
C LYS A 537 10.11 -18.74 10.54
N THR A 538 9.48 -18.58 11.71
CA THR A 538 8.05 -18.20 11.80
C THR A 538 7.83 -16.71 11.51
N LEU A 539 8.40 -15.80 12.32
CA LEU A 539 8.19 -14.35 12.14
C LEU A 539 8.96 -13.80 10.94
N ALA A 540 10.15 -14.30 10.64
CA ALA A 540 10.91 -13.91 9.44
C ALA A 540 10.24 -14.33 8.12
N ALA A 541 9.30 -15.28 8.12
CA ALA A 541 8.52 -15.63 6.93
C ALA A 541 7.33 -14.68 6.68
N LEU A 542 7.04 -13.75 7.59
CA LEU A 542 6.06 -12.69 7.35
C LEU A 542 6.57 -11.67 6.30
N PRO A 543 5.65 -11.00 5.58
CA PRO A 543 6.00 -9.92 4.67
C PRO A 543 6.84 -8.84 5.35
N ASP A 544 7.89 -8.36 4.67
CA ASP A 544 8.85 -7.41 5.23
C ASP A 544 8.22 -6.08 5.65
N ASP A 545 7.09 -5.69 5.07
CA ASP A 545 6.32 -4.47 5.41
C ASP A 545 5.42 -4.62 6.66
N THR A 546 5.38 -5.81 7.29
CA THR A 546 4.58 -6.07 8.49
C THR A 546 5.12 -5.27 9.69
N ARG A 547 4.33 -4.36 10.25
CA ARG A 547 4.69 -3.54 11.43
C ARG A 547 4.66 -4.37 12.72
N VAL A 548 5.67 -4.22 13.56
CA VAL A 548 5.82 -5.02 14.80
C VAL A 548 5.31 -4.23 16.01
N PHE A 549 4.50 -4.91 16.84
CA PHE A 549 3.94 -4.37 18.08
C PHE A 549 4.31 -5.30 19.25
N PRO A 550 5.41 -5.00 19.97
CA PRO A 550 5.94 -5.86 21.03
C PRO A 550 5.25 -5.66 22.39
N GLY A 551 5.49 -6.57 23.33
CA GLY A 551 4.88 -6.53 24.68
C GLY A 551 5.32 -5.35 25.55
N HIS A 552 6.55 -4.85 25.38
CA HIS A 552 7.19 -3.87 26.27
C HIS A 552 8.06 -2.85 25.52
N GLU A 553 8.28 -1.69 26.13
CA GLU A 553 9.21 -0.66 25.67
C GLU A 553 10.67 -0.94 26.10
N TYR A 554 11.23 -2.05 25.62
CA TYR A 554 12.62 -2.42 25.89
C TYR A 554 13.64 -1.85 24.89
N THR A 555 13.22 -1.06 23.90
CA THR A 555 14.03 -0.74 22.71
C THR A 555 15.35 -0.06 23.07
N LYS A 556 15.35 0.92 23.98
CA LYS A 556 16.58 1.57 24.47
C LYS A 556 17.60 0.57 25.05
N SER A 557 17.13 -0.38 25.87
CA SER A 557 17.98 -1.41 26.47
C SER A 557 18.48 -2.43 25.45
N ASN A 558 17.62 -2.77 24.47
CA ASN A 558 17.91 -3.70 23.40
C ASN A 558 19.01 -3.16 22.49
N VAL A 559 18.89 -1.88 22.08
CA VAL A 559 19.87 -1.23 21.21
C VAL A 559 21.22 -1.03 21.90
N LYS A 560 21.24 -0.64 23.18
CA LYS A 560 22.49 -0.55 23.96
C LYS A 560 23.26 -1.88 23.92
N PHE A 561 22.57 -3.02 24.01
CA PHE A 561 23.17 -4.34 23.81
C PHE A 561 23.55 -4.59 22.34
N GLY A 562 22.65 -4.30 21.40
CA GLY A 562 22.86 -4.50 19.96
C GLY A 562 24.14 -3.84 19.45
N ILE A 563 24.38 -2.58 19.81
CA ILE A 563 25.59 -1.81 19.46
C ILE A 563 26.88 -2.44 20.03
N SER A 564 26.80 -3.08 21.19
CA SER A 564 27.96 -3.76 21.79
C SER A 564 28.37 -5.03 21.02
N VAL A 565 27.49 -5.56 20.17
CA VAL A 565 27.69 -6.78 19.36
C VAL A 565 27.89 -6.46 17.88
N LEU A 566 27.02 -5.64 17.29
CA LEU A 566 26.98 -5.30 15.87
C LEU A 566 26.79 -3.79 15.67
N GLN A 567 27.84 -3.13 15.18
CA GLN A 567 27.79 -1.71 14.81
C GLN A 567 27.50 -1.59 13.32
N SER A 568 26.25 -1.28 12.96
CA SER A 568 25.81 -1.10 11.58
C SER A 568 24.81 0.06 11.48
N GLU A 569 24.69 0.65 10.29
CA GLU A 569 23.79 1.78 10.02
C GLU A 569 22.32 1.51 10.46
N PRO A 570 21.72 0.32 10.24
CA PRO A 570 20.38 0.03 10.77
C PRO A 570 20.30 0.08 12.30
N VAL A 571 21.33 -0.43 13.00
CA VAL A 571 21.37 -0.43 14.47
C VAL A 571 21.53 1.00 15.01
N GLN A 572 22.31 1.84 14.33
CA GLN A 572 22.47 3.27 14.66
C GLN A 572 21.16 4.04 14.46
N LYS A 573 20.44 3.81 13.35
CA LYS A 573 19.11 4.41 13.12
C LYS A 573 18.09 4.01 14.18
N LEU A 574 18.11 2.74 14.62
CA LEU A 574 17.27 2.30 15.74
C LEU A 574 17.70 2.97 17.06
N GLN A 575 18.99 3.26 17.27
CA GLN A 575 19.48 4.02 18.43
C GLN A 575 18.97 5.45 18.44
N GLU A 576 19.21 6.20 17.37
CA GLU A 576 18.79 7.60 17.23
C GLU A 576 17.28 7.75 17.42
N PHE A 577 16.51 6.83 16.83
CA PHE A 577 15.07 6.78 17.01
C PHE A 577 14.67 6.47 18.45
N ALA A 578 15.27 5.45 19.06
CA ALA A 578 14.97 5.08 20.44
C ALA A 578 15.31 6.23 21.40
N GLU A 579 16.48 6.85 21.28
CA GLU A 579 16.89 7.99 22.13
C GLU A 579 15.95 9.19 22.00
N SER A 580 15.49 9.48 20.78
CA SER A 580 14.60 10.60 20.47
C SER A 580 13.12 10.38 20.84
N ASN A 581 12.70 9.14 21.08
CA ASN A 581 11.30 8.80 21.33
C ASN A 581 11.07 8.18 22.73
N LYS A 582 9.84 8.30 23.23
CA LYS A 582 9.39 7.61 24.45
C LYS A 582 8.75 6.24 24.13
N GLU A 583 8.19 6.11 22.93
CA GLU A 583 7.37 5.01 22.46
C GLU A 583 7.84 4.62 21.06
N THR A 584 8.14 3.34 20.83
CA THR A 584 8.76 2.83 19.59
C THR A 584 7.94 1.77 18.85
N GLN A 585 6.90 1.26 19.50
CA GLN A 585 5.99 0.23 18.99
C GLN A 585 5.25 0.65 17.71
N GLY A 586 5.18 -0.26 16.74
CA GLY A 586 4.51 -0.05 15.45
C GLY A 586 5.26 0.85 14.46
N GLN A 587 6.47 1.30 14.79
CA GLN A 587 7.30 2.18 13.94
C GLN A 587 8.22 1.38 13.00
N PHE A 588 8.68 0.20 13.42
CA PHE A 588 9.54 -0.68 12.64
C PHE A 588 8.83 -1.93 12.15
N THR A 589 9.36 -2.50 11.08
CA THR A 589 8.79 -3.67 10.41
C THR A 589 9.62 -4.94 10.61
N ILE A 590 9.06 -6.11 10.28
CA ILE A 590 9.80 -7.38 10.19
C ILE A 590 11.03 -7.26 9.27
N GLY A 591 10.92 -6.51 8.17
CA GLY A 591 12.02 -6.21 7.27
C GLY A 591 13.14 -5.37 7.91
N ASP A 592 12.83 -4.55 8.91
CA ASP A 592 13.81 -3.76 9.66
C ASP A 592 14.44 -4.55 10.80
N GLU A 593 13.66 -5.37 11.51
CA GLU A 593 14.20 -6.29 12.53
C GLU A 593 15.25 -7.24 11.92
N LYS A 594 15.04 -7.77 10.71
CA LYS A 594 16.07 -8.55 9.97
C LYS A 594 17.38 -7.76 9.73
N LYS A 595 17.34 -6.42 9.73
CA LYS A 595 18.52 -5.55 9.51
C LYS A 595 19.21 -5.16 10.82
N HIS A 596 18.47 -4.80 11.86
CA HIS A 596 19.04 -4.28 13.12
C HIS A 596 18.98 -5.21 14.33
N ASN A 597 18.14 -6.25 14.32
CA ASN A 597 17.97 -7.12 15.48
C ASN A 597 19.04 -8.20 15.49
N VAL A 598 19.93 -8.18 16.48
CA VAL A 598 21.01 -9.16 16.61
C VAL A 598 20.50 -10.60 16.78
N PHE A 599 19.27 -10.78 17.28
CA PHE A 599 18.63 -12.10 17.39
C PHE A 599 18.03 -12.60 16.06
N MET A 600 17.94 -11.73 15.04
CA MET A 600 17.46 -12.10 13.69
C MET A 600 18.59 -12.27 12.65
N ARG A 601 19.85 -12.37 13.11
CA ARG A 601 21.05 -12.29 12.27
C ARG A 601 22.10 -13.36 12.61
N MET A 602 21.66 -14.61 12.74
CA MET A 602 22.52 -15.73 13.21
C MET A 602 23.72 -16.04 12.30
N ASP A 603 23.62 -15.70 11.01
CA ASP A 603 24.66 -15.92 10.00
C ASP A 603 25.60 -14.71 9.82
N ASP A 604 25.43 -13.64 10.61
CA ASP A 604 26.26 -12.44 10.52
C ASP A 604 27.68 -12.70 11.06
N PRO A 605 28.76 -12.52 10.27
CA PRO A 605 30.12 -12.85 10.69
C PRO A 605 30.61 -12.07 11.91
N VAL A 606 30.10 -10.85 12.16
CA VAL A 606 30.46 -10.06 13.34
C VAL A 606 29.81 -10.66 14.59
N ILE A 607 28.55 -11.07 14.47
CA ILE A 607 27.80 -11.73 15.54
C ILE A 607 28.42 -13.09 15.90
N GLN A 608 28.71 -13.92 14.90
CA GLN A 608 29.37 -15.23 15.10
C GLN A 608 30.75 -15.08 15.76
N LYS A 609 31.51 -14.04 15.39
CA LYS A 609 32.79 -13.73 16.05
C LYS A 609 32.61 -13.25 17.49
N ALA A 610 31.55 -12.50 17.79
CA ALA A 610 31.25 -12.01 19.13
C ALA A 610 30.76 -13.12 20.08
N THR A 611 30.05 -14.13 19.58
CA THR A 611 29.63 -15.30 20.36
C THR A 611 30.70 -16.38 20.45
N GLY A 612 31.58 -16.49 19.44
CA GLY A 612 32.52 -17.60 19.28
C GLY A 612 31.89 -18.87 18.70
N GLU A 613 30.67 -18.77 18.15
CA GLU A 613 29.88 -19.89 17.63
C GLU A 613 29.44 -19.61 16.18
N THR A 614 29.31 -20.67 15.37
CA THR A 614 28.88 -20.58 13.96
C THR A 614 27.58 -21.33 13.67
N ASP A 615 27.12 -22.17 14.60
CA ASP A 615 25.81 -22.82 14.52
C ASP A 615 24.70 -21.84 14.95
N PRO A 616 23.66 -21.60 14.15
CA PRO A 616 22.63 -20.62 14.47
C PRO A 616 21.92 -20.81 15.81
N VAL A 617 21.73 -22.05 16.27
CA VAL A 617 21.07 -22.35 17.55
C VAL A 617 22.01 -22.01 18.72
N LYS A 618 23.30 -22.33 18.60
CA LYS A 618 24.31 -21.93 19.58
C LYS A 618 24.54 -20.42 19.60
N VAL A 619 24.57 -19.75 18.45
CA VAL A 619 24.67 -18.29 18.34
C VAL A 619 23.50 -17.63 19.06
N MET A 620 22.26 -18.08 18.81
CA MET A 620 21.06 -17.62 19.52
C MET A 620 21.20 -17.77 21.04
N GLY A 621 21.61 -18.95 21.51
CA GLY A 621 21.78 -19.24 22.93
C GLY A 621 22.85 -18.35 23.58
N LYS A 622 23.98 -18.16 22.90
CA LYS A 622 25.10 -17.38 23.42
C LYS A 622 24.79 -15.88 23.46
N LEU A 623 24.16 -15.33 22.42
CA LEU A 623 23.65 -13.95 22.44
C LEU A 623 22.66 -13.72 23.57
N ARG A 624 21.77 -14.70 23.81
CA ARG A 624 20.77 -14.60 24.87
C ARG A 624 21.42 -14.55 26.25
N GLU A 625 22.41 -15.40 26.49
CA GLU A 625 23.23 -15.39 27.70
C GLU A 625 24.00 -14.07 27.87
N MET A 626 24.62 -13.56 26.79
CA MET A 626 25.32 -12.27 26.78
C MET A 626 24.37 -11.13 27.18
N LYS A 627 23.17 -11.04 26.57
CA LYS A 627 22.18 -10.00 26.92
C LYS A 627 21.62 -10.16 28.33
N ASN A 628 21.51 -11.39 28.84
CA ASN A 628 21.05 -11.63 30.21
C ASN A 628 22.04 -11.14 31.28
N ASN A 629 23.33 -11.10 30.96
CA ASN A 629 24.41 -10.65 31.84
C ASN A 629 24.91 -9.21 31.54
N PHE A 630 24.34 -8.55 30.53
CA PHE A 630 24.70 -7.19 30.11
C PHE A 630 24.17 -6.14 31.10
N LYS A 631 24.94 -5.05 31.29
CA LYS A 631 24.66 -3.97 32.26
C LYS A 631 24.65 -2.60 31.60
#